data_AF-A0A1R3V5G4-F1
#
_entry.id   AF-A0A1R3V5G4-F1
#
_cell.length_a   1.000
_cell.length_b   1.000
_cell.length_c   1.000
_cell.angle_alpha   90.00
_cell.angle_beta   90.00
_cell.angle_gamma   90.00
#
_symmetry.space_group_name_H-M   'P 1'
#
loop_
_entity.id
_entity.type
_entity.pdbx_description
1 polymer ?
#
loop_
_entity_poly.entity_id
_entity_poly.type
_entity_poly.pdbx_seq_one_letter_code
_entity_poly.pdbx_strand_id
1 'polypeptide(L)'
;MCRWAAYLGEAVFLEDIVTAPCHSLIAQSHCAQEAKSPTNGDGFGLAWYGDRPEPGLYRDILPAWSDPNLKSLCRQIKSGLFLAHVRASTGGATSRMNCHPFTAGRWSFMHNGQIGGFERIRHALENSLSDAGDRCPRADALHLRLPQWRRTMPNVGAFRP
;
A
#
# COMPACT_ATOMS: atom_id res chain seq x y z
N MET A 1 -13.15 -3.90 -3.24
CA MET A 1 -12.13 -3.26 -4.09
C MET A 1 -11.42 -2.23 -3.25
N CYS A 2 -10.09 -2.33 -3.11
CA CYS A 2 -9.31 -1.39 -2.28
C CYS A 2 -9.29 0.02 -2.89
N ARG A 3 -8.89 1.01 -2.10
CA ARG A 3 -8.61 2.39 -2.55
C ARG A 3 -7.15 2.72 -2.29
N TRP A 4 -6.53 3.45 -3.19
CA TRP A 4 -5.14 3.86 -3.03
C TRP A 4 -4.89 5.22 -3.66
N ALA A 5 -3.85 5.89 -3.17
CA ALA A 5 -3.33 7.14 -3.71
C ALA A 5 -1.81 7.04 -3.81
N ALA A 6 -1.24 7.63 -4.85
CA ALA A 6 0.19 7.85 -4.98
C ALA A 6 0.41 9.31 -5.30
N TYR A 7 1.45 9.89 -4.72
CA TYR A 7 1.83 11.27 -4.97
C TYR A 7 3.29 11.32 -5.40
N LEU A 8 3.58 12.12 -6.41
CA LEU A 8 4.92 12.47 -6.85
C LEU A 8 4.92 13.94 -7.26
N GLY A 9 5.72 14.76 -6.59
CA GLY A 9 5.76 16.20 -6.84
C GLY A 9 6.54 16.96 -5.77
N GLU A 10 6.22 18.25 -5.63
CA GLU A 10 6.74 19.06 -4.53
C GLU A 10 6.31 18.50 -3.18
N ALA A 11 7.15 18.67 -2.17
CA ALA A 11 6.81 18.15 -0.86
C ALA A 11 5.52 18.83 -0.35
N VAL A 12 4.50 18.03 -0.01
CA VAL A 12 3.23 18.45 0.59
C VAL A 12 3.00 17.69 1.89
N PHE A 13 2.13 18.19 2.76
CA PHE A 13 1.75 17.39 3.92
C PHE A 13 0.92 16.20 3.47
N LEU A 14 1.13 15.04 4.08
CA LEU A 14 0.36 13.85 3.72
C LEU A 14 -1.14 14.08 3.95
N GLU A 15 -1.51 14.92 4.92
CA GLU A 15 -2.91 15.28 5.18
C GLU A 15 -3.62 15.89 3.97
N ASP A 16 -2.89 16.66 3.13
CA ASP A 16 -3.45 17.38 1.98
C ASP A 16 -4.02 16.45 0.91
N ILE A 17 -3.61 15.17 0.92
CA ILE A 17 -4.05 14.15 -0.03
C ILE A 17 -4.80 13.02 0.69
N VAL A 18 -4.32 12.58 1.85
CA VAL A 18 -4.80 11.36 2.51
C VAL A 18 -6.06 11.62 3.34
N THR A 19 -6.15 12.76 4.03
CA THR A 19 -7.19 12.99 5.05
C THR A 19 -8.07 14.23 4.81
N ALA A 20 -7.49 15.34 4.35
CA ALA A 20 -8.14 16.65 4.35
C ALA A 20 -9.14 16.89 3.19
N PRO A 21 -8.92 16.41 1.96
CA PRO A 21 -9.88 16.63 0.88
C PRO A 21 -11.27 16.08 1.18
N CYS A 22 -12.32 16.77 0.70
CA CYS A 22 -13.71 16.31 0.81
C CYS A 22 -13.95 14.93 0.15
N HIS A 23 -13.11 14.55 -0.82
CA HIS A 23 -13.05 13.21 -1.41
C HIS A 23 -11.72 12.51 -1.11
N SER A 24 -11.16 12.72 0.10
CA SER A 24 -9.90 12.11 0.52
C SER A 24 -9.97 10.59 0.50
N LEU A 25 -8.80 9.94 0.55
CA LEU A 25 -8.71 8.49 0.60
C LEU A 25 -9.52 7.91 1.77
N ILE A 26 -9.53 8.60 2.92
CA ILE A 26 -10.34 8.21 4.09
C ILE A 26 -11.84 8.46 3.85
N ALA A 27 -12.22 9.58 3.23
CA ALA A 27 -13.64 9.81 2.88
C ALA A 27 -14.17 8.73 1.92
N GLN A 28 -13.37 8.34 0.92
CA GLN A 28 -13.69 7.27 -0.02
C GLN A 28 -13.71 5.88 0.60
N SER A 29 -13.03 5.66 1.73
CA SER A 29 -13.08 4.38 2.44
C SER A 29 -14.30 4.24 3.35
N HIS A 30 -14.88 5.36 3.80
CA HIS A 30 -16.09 5.38 4.62
C HIS A 30 -17.39 5.32 3.79
N CYS A 31 -17.42 6.05 2.66
CA CYS A 31 -18.59 6.13 1.77
C CYS A 31 -18.17 5.94 0.31
N ALA A 32 -17.85 4.71 -0.08
CA ALA A 32 -17.46 4.42 -1.46
C ALA A 32 -18.66 4.53 -2.41
N GLN A 33 -18.72 5.60 -3.20
CA GLN A 33 -19.82 5.83 -4.15
C GLN A 33 -19.78 4.93 -5.40
N GLU A 34 -18.62 4.33 -5.71
CA GLU A 34 -18.40 3.48 -6.90
C GLU A 34 -17.88 2.07 -6.54
N ALA A 35 -18.35 1.47 -5.45
CA ALA A 35 -17.93 0.11 -5.06
C ALA A 35 -19.12 -0.79 -4.69
N LYS A 36 -18.94 -2.11 -4.85
CA LYS A 36 -19.91 -3.14 -4.45
C LYS A 36 -20.10 -3.26 -2.93
N SER A 37 -19.19 -2.71 -2.12
CA SER A 37 -19.30 -2.60 -0.66
C SER A 37 -19.08 -1.14 -0.29
N PRO A 38 -19.93 -0.55 0.59
CA PRO A 38 -19.87 0.87 0.91
C PRO A 38 -18.64 1.27 1.73
N THR A 39 -17.99 0.30 2.41
CA THR A 39 -16.95 0.58 3.41
C THR A 39 -15.73 -0.31 3.22
N ASN A 40 -14.55 0.29 3.28
CA ASN A 40 -13.24 -0.36 3.21
C ASN A 40 -12.52 -0.20 4.56
N GLY A 41 -12.75 -1.12 5.49
CA GLY A 41 -12.28 -1.04 6.88
C GLY A 41 -11.20 -2.07 7.26
N ASP A 42 -10.70 -2.88 6.32
CA ASP A 42 -9.88 -4.06 6.62
C ASP A 42 -8.38 -3.77 6.78
N GLY A 43 -8.08 -2.54 7.17
CA GLY A 43 -6.73 -2.01 7.36
C GLY A 43 -6.34 -0.93 6.36
N PHE A 44 -5.20 -0.31 6.63
CA PHE A 44 -4.60 0.72 5.79
C PHE A 44 -3.07 0.65 5.86
N GLY A 45 -2.43 1.38 4.97
CA GLY A 45 -1.02 1.69 5.09
C GLY A 45 -0.61 2.92 4.31
N LEU A 46 0.57 3.40 4.69
CA LEU A 46 1.21 4.60 4.21
C LEU A 46 2.71 4.35 4.12
N ALA A 47 3.30 4.61 2.95
CA ALA A 47 4.74 4.64 2.76
C ALA A 47 5.15 6.00 2.20
N TRP A 48 6.15 6.66 2.78
CA TRP A 48 6.57 8.00 2.36
C TRP A 48 8.09 8.10 2.31
N TYR A 49 8.61 8.97 1.45
CA TYR A 49 10.04 9.23 1.32
C TYR A 49 10.37 10.61 1.91
N GLY A 50 11.40 10.66 2.75
CA GLY A 50 11.93 11.89 3.34
C GLY A 50 13.44 11.98 3.08
N ASP A 51 14.21 12.40 4.08
CA ASP A 51 15.66 12.56 3.94
C ASP A 51 16.43 11.23 3.86
N ARG A 52 15.80 10.12 4.23
CA ARG A 52 16.38 8.77 4.18
C ARG A 52 16.08 8.09 2.84
N PRO A 53 16.99 7.23 2.34
CA PRO A 53 16.78 6.53 1.09
C PRO A 53 15.69 5.45 1.17
N GLU A 54 15.46 4.87 2.36
CA GLU A 54 14.34 3.96 2.64
C GLU A 54 13.06 4.73 2.99
N PRO A 55 11.88 4.26 2.52
CA PRO A 55 10.62 4.87 2.89
C PRO A 55 10.29 4.61 4.36
N GLY A 56 9.71 5.60 5.02
CA GLY A 56 8.95 5.37 6.24
C GLY A 56 7.72 4.53 5.92
N LEU A 57 7.33 3.63 6.83
CA LEU A 57 6.19 2.73 6.64
C LEU A 57 5.32 2.72 7.89
N TYR A 58 4.03 2.95 7.71
CA TYR A 58 3.02 2.79 8.75
C TYR A 58 1.85 1.99 8.21
N ARG A 59 1.44 0.94 8.93
CA ARG A 59 0.35 0.03 8.55
C ARG A 59 -0.41 -0.41 9.78
N ASP A 60 -1.73 -0.49 9.66
CA ASP A 60 -2.57 -1.11 10.68
C ASP A 60 -3.74 -1.87 10.07
N ILE A 61 -4.32 -2.76 10.87
CA ILE A 61 -5.53 -3.55 10.53
C ILE A 61 -6.82 -2.82 10.90
N LEU A 62 -6.72 -1.77 11.72
CA LEU A 62 -7.86 -0.96 12.09
C LEU A 62 -8.32 -0.11 10.90
N PRO A 63 -9.59 0.29 10.86
CA PRO A 63 -10.06 1.21 9.84
C PRO A 63 -9.33 2.57 9.89
N ALA A 64 -8.95 3.08 8.72
CA ALA A 64 -8.18 4.33 8.58
C ALA A 64 -8.86 5.54 9.26
N TRP A 65 -10.19 5.62 9.23
CA TRP A 65 -10.93 6.73 9.85
C TRP A 65 -10.91 6.71 11.38
N SER A 66 -10.65 5.55 11.98
CA SER A 66 -10.64 5.37 13.44
C SER A 66 -9.24 5.45 14.06
N ASP A 67 -8.20 5.62 13.26
CA ASP A 67 -6.82 5.62 13.74
C ASP A 67 -6.32 7.07 14.02
N PRO A 68 -6.18 7.47 15.29
CA PRO A 68 -5.68 8.81 15.64
C PRO A 68 -4.19 8.98 15.31
N ASN A 69 -3.39 7.90 15.29
CA ASN A 69 -1.98 7.96 14.94
C ASN A 69 -1.81 8.23 13.44
N LEU A 70 -2.62 7.60 12.59
CA LEU A 70 -2.62 7.91 11.16
C LEU A 70 -2.87 9.40 10.91
N LYS A 71 -3.88 9.97 11.58
CA LYS A 71 -4.21 11.39 11.46
C LYS A 71 -3.08 12.29 11.97
N SER A 72 -2.47 11.92 13.10
CA SER A 72 -1.33 12.64 13.67
C SER A 72 -0.11 12.62 12.73
N LEU A 73 0.22 11.46 12.17
CA LEU A 73 1.30 11.30 11.20
C LEU A 73 1.04 12.11 9.93
N CYS A 74 -0.18 12.05 9.39
CA CYS A 74 -0.52 12.78 8.16
C CYS A 74 -0.36 14.30 8.31
N ARG A 75 -0.65 14.83 9.50
CA ARG A 75 -0.51 16.24 9.86
C ARG A 75 0.92 16.74 9.98
N GLN A 76 1.85 15.85 10.32
CA GLN A 76 3.22 16.25 10.66
C GLN A 76 4.22 15.91 9.55
N ILE A 77 3.91 14.91 8.72
CA ILE A 77 4.85 14.42 7.72
C ILE A 77 4.63 15.15 6.40
N LYS A 78 5.72 15.68 5.85
CA LYS A 78 5.79 16.30 4.53
C LYS A 78 6.59 15.39 3.60
N SER A 79 6.10 15.12 2.38
CA SER A 79 6.80 14.26 1.43
C SER A 79 6.45 14.62 -0.02
N GLY A 80 7.46 14.57 -0.90
CA GLY A 80 7.29 14.71 -2.34
C GLY A 80 6.97 13.38 -3.05
N LEU A 81 7.07 12.24 -2.34
CA LEU A 81 6.78 10.92 -2.87
C LEU A 81 6.21 10.02 -1.78
N PHE A 82 4.96 9.58 -1.96
CA PHE A 82 4.33 8.65 -1.02
C PHE A 82 3.24 7.79 -1.67
N LEU A 83 2.96 6.66 -1.03
CA LEU A 83 1.89 5.71 -1.38
C LEU A 83 0.98 5.53 -0.17
N ALA A 84 -0.32 5.64 -0.37
CA ALA A 84 -1.33 5.40 0.65
C ALA A 84 -2.35 4.39 0.13
N HIS A 85 -2.76 3.44 0.97
CA HIS A 85 -3.65 2.37 0.56
C HIS A 85 -4.61 2.00 1.69
N VAL A 86 -5.91 1.91 1.39
CA VAL A 86 -6.94 1.40 2.28
C VAL A 86 -7.48 0.08 1.75
N ARG A 87 -7.43 -0.94 2.59
CA ARG A 87 -7.74 -2.32 2.23
C ARG A 87 -9.24 -2.60 2.32
N ALA A 88 -9.71 -3.35 1.33
CA ALA A 88 -11.05 -3.91 1.25
C ALA A 88 -10.92 -5.40 0.95
N SER A 89 -10.92 -6.22 1.99
CA SER A 89 -10.66 -7.65 1.90
C SER A 89 -11.94 -8.40 1.52
N THR A 90 -11.89 -9.15 0.42
CA THR A 90 -12.92 -10.15 0.06
C THR A 90 -12.54 -11.56 0.53
N GLY A 91 -11.39 -11.72 1.21
CA GLY A 91 -10.87 -13.00 1.72
C GLY A 91 -9.41 -12.91 2.18
N GLY A 92 -9.01 -13.81 3.08
CA GLY A 92 -7.66 -13.87 3.68
C GLY A 92 -7.56 -13.21 5.07
N ALA A 93 -6.62 -13.66 5.89
CA ALA A 93 -6.47 -13.18 7.27
C ALA A 93 -6.19 -11.67 7.33
N THR A 94 -6.89 -10.99 8.25
CA THR A 94 -6.65 -9.58 8.56
C THR A 94 -5.38 -9.49 9.40
N SER A 95 -4.27 -9.16 8.75
CA SER A 95 -2.95 -9.00 9.37
C SER A 95 -2.28 -7.75 8.81
N ARG A 96 -1.47 -7.09 9.63
CA ARG A 96 -0.67 -5.93 9.22
C ARG A 96 0.26 -6.27 8.06
N MET A 97 0.74 -7.52 8.03
CA MET A 97 1.59 -8.04 6.95
C MET A 97 0.87 -8.13 5.61
N ASN A 98 -0.47 -8.13 5.59
CA ASN A 98 -1.27 -8.16 4.37
C ASN A 98 -1.78 -6.77 3.97
N CYS A 99 -1.41 -5.73 4.71
CA CYS A 99 -1.75 -4.36 4.39
C CYS A 99 -0.66 -3.77 3.50
N HIS A 100 -1.07 -3.16 2.39
CA HIS A 100 -0.18 -2.37 1.54
C HIS A 100 0.07 -0.99 2.16
N PRO A 101 1.17 -0.29 1.84
CA PRO A 101 2.24 -0.70 0.91
C PRO A 101 3.24 -1.71 1.49
N PHE A 102 3.91 -2.46 0.61
CA PHE A 102 5.07 -3.30 0.90
C PHE A 102 6.35 -2.54 0.65
N THR A 103 7.41 -2.83 1.41
CA THR A 103 8.71 -2.15 1.26
C THR A 103 9.89 -3.12 1.24
N ALA A 104 10.89 -2.84 0.41
CA ALA A 104 12.16 -3.56 0.38
C ALA A 104 13.31 -2.58 0.09
N GLY A 105 14.14 -2.29 1.08
CA GLY A 105 15.18 -1.27 0.97
C GLY A 105 14.57 0.07 0.54
N ARG A 106 14.98 0.59 -0.62
CA ARG A 106 14.50 1.87 -1.17
C ARG A 106 13.17 1.77 -1.93
N TRP A 107 12.60 0.58 -2.05
CA TRP A 107 11.42 0.35 -2.88
C TRP A 107 10.15 0.27 -2.03
N SER A 108 9.07 0.83 -2.56
CA SER A 108 7.72 0.66 -2.04
C SER A 108 6.76 0.24 -3.17
N PHE A 109 5.76 -0.57 -2.83
CA PHE A 109 4.83 -1.17 -3.79
C PHE A 109 3.45 -1.40 -3.19
N MET A 110 2.41 -1.25 -4.01
CA MET A 110 1.05 -1.61 -3.64
C MET A 110 0.30 -2.22 -4.83
N HIS A 111 -0.62 -3.13 -4.53
CA HIS A 111 -1.43 -3.82 -5.52
C HIS A 111 -2.92 -3.73 -5.17
N ASN A 112 -3.76 -3.44 -6.17
CA ASN A 112 -5.21 -3.47 -6.02
C ASN A 112 -5.80 -4.55 -6.94
N GLY A 113 -6.18 -5.68 -6.36
CA GLY A 113 -6.73 -6.81 -7.10
C GLY A 113 -6.51 -8.13 -6.39
N GLN A 114 -6.78 -9.21 -7.12
CA GLN A 114 -6.48 -10.57 -6.72
C GLN A 114 -5.74 -11.26 -7.86
N ILE A 115 -4.80 -12.14 -7.51
CA ILE A 115 -4.13 -13.00 -8.46
C ILE A 115 -4.91 -14.33 -8.52
N GLY A 116 -5.62 -14.56 -9.62
CA GLY A 116 -6.39 -15.78 -9.82
C GLY A 116 -5.49 -17.02 -9.78
N GLY A 117 -5.85 -18.01 -8.96
CA GLY A 117 -5.07 -19.24 -8.83
C GLY A 117 -3.70 -19.05 -8.17
N PHE A 118 -3.52 -18.01 -7.36
CA PHE A 118 -2.25 -17.69 -6.71
C PHE A 118 -1.61 -18.88 -5.99
N GLU A 119 -2.38 -19.71 -5.27
CA GLU A 119 -1.84 -20.89 -4.59
C GLU A 119 -1.13 -21.88 -5.52
N ARG A 120 -1.53 -21.94 -6.80
CA ARG A 120 -0.89 -22.82 -7.79
C ARG A 120 0.48 -22.31 -8.23
N ILE A 121 0.68 -21.00 -8.20
CA ILE A 121 1.93 -20.36 -8.61
C ILE A 121 2.80 -19.96 -7.43
N ARG A 122 2.25 -19.89 -6.21
CA ARG A 122 2.92 -19.40 -5.00
C ARG A 122 4.27 -20.08 -4.78
N HIS A 123 4.30 -21.40 -4.75
CA HIS A 123 5.54 -22.15 -4.52
C HIS A 123 6.60 -21.93 -5.61
N ALA A 124 6.20 -21.92 -6.89
CA ALA A 124 7.11 -21.65 -7.98
C ALA A 124 7.68 -20.22 -7.91
N LEU A 125 6.84 -19.27 -7.53
CA LEU A 125 7.21 -17.87 -7.37
C LEU A 125 8.16 -17.68 -6.19
N GLU A 126 7.86 -18.28 -5.04
CA GLU A 126 8.73 -18.28 -3.84
C GLU A 126 10.11 -18.85 -4.17
N ASN A 127 10.17 -19.97 -4.90
CA ASN A 127 11.44 -20.59 -5.31
C ASN A 127 12.21 -19.78 -6.36
N SER A 128 11.52 -18.92 -7.12
CA SER A 128 12.17 -18.04 -8.11
C SER A 128 12.81 -16.80 -7.48
N LEU A 129 12.44 -16.46 -6.24
CA LEU A 129 13.10 -15.42 -5.48
C LEU A 129 14.46 -15.96 -5.03
N SER A 130 15.54 -15.46 -5.64
CA SER A 130 16.90 -15.76 -5.20
C SER A 130 17.06 -15.48 -3.70
N ASP A 131 17.76 -16.36 -2.96
CA ASP A 131 18.13 -16.22 -1.53
C ASP A 131 19.04 -15.02 -1.21
N ALA A 132 19.16 -14.06 -2.13
CA ALA A 132 19.92 -12.83 -1.98
C ALA A 132 19.39 -12.04 -0.78
N GLY A 133 20.04 -12.28 0.37
CA GLY A 133 19.73 -11.74 1.66
C GLY A 133 19.65 -10.23 1.60
N ASP A 134 18.44 -9.69 1.76
CA ASP A 134 18.24 -8.29 2.03
C ASP A 134 16.85 -8.11 2.64
N ARG A 135 16.83 -8.02 3.98
CA ARG A 135 15.94 -7.20 4.84
C ARG A 135 14.44 -7.06 4.49
N CYS A 136 13.88 -7.95 3.69
CA CYS A 136 12.49 -7.92 3.25
C CYS A 136 11.79 -9.19 3.72
N PRO A 137 10.71 -9.11 4.51
CA PRO A 137 9.89 -10.27 4.85
C PRO A 137 9.48 -11.00 3.57
N ARG A 138 9.52 -12.35 3.54
CA ARG A 138 9.28 -13.15 2.31
C ARG A 138 7.96 -12.80 1.59
N ALA A 139 6.95 -12.37 2.34
CA ALA A 139 5.67 -11.88 1.81
C ALA A 139 5.82 -10.58 0.97
N ASP A 140 6.67 -9.66 1.42
CA ASP A 140 6.91 -8.37 0.78
C ASP A 140 7.82 -8.55 -0.47
N ALA A 141 8.76 -9.49 -0.42
CA ALA A 141 9.69 -9.80 -1.53
C ALA A 141 8.97 -10.36 -2.77
N LEU A 142 7.91 -11.13 -2.55
CA LEU A 142 7.08 -11.74 -3.58
C LEU A 142 6.38 -10.70 -4.48
N HIS A 143 6.00 -9.56 -3.88
CA HIS A 143 5.32 -8.48 -4.56
C HIS A 143 6.26 -7.47 -5.23
N LEU A 144 7.51 -7.36 -4.76
CA LEU A 144 8.48 -6.34 -5.18
C LEU A 144 9.48 -6.78 -6.26
N ARG A 145 9.78 -8.08 -6.40
CA ARG A 145 10.98 -8.55 -7.17
C ARG A 145 10.74 -9.09 -8.58
N LEU A 146 9.58 -8.86 -9.18
CA LEU A 146 9.24 -9.49 -10.47
C LEU A 146 9.24 -8.46 -11.63
N PRO A 147 10.17 -8.57 -12.59
CA PRO A 147 10.21 -7.74 -13.80
C PRO A 147 9.04 -8.02 -14.77
N GLN A 148 8.34 -9.15 -14.60
CA GLN A 148 7.32 -9.63 -15.54
C GLN A 148 5.95 -8.94 -15.39
N TRP A 149 5.72 -8.17 -14.33
CA TRP A 149 4.41 -7.57 -14.05
C TRP A 149 4.02 -6.39 -14.97
N ARG A 150 4.98 -5.80 -15.71
CA ARG A 150 4.68 -4.73 -16.69
C ARG A 150 3.76 -5.16 -17.83
N ARG A 151 3.60 -6.47 -18.08
CA ARG A 151 2.84 -6.98 -19.23
C ARG A 151 1.44 -7.52 -18.90
N THR A 152 1.07 -7.69 -17.63
CA THR A 152 -0.13 -8.48 -17.27
C THR A 152 -1.13 -7.81 -16.33
N MET A 153 -0.85 -6.64 -15.75
CA MET A 153 -1.78 -6.03 -14.78
C MET A 153 -1.98 -4.52 -15.00
N PRO A 154 -3.20 -4.05 -15.29
CA PRO A 154 -3.46 -2.65 -15.62
C PRO A 154 -3.43 -1.68 -14.41
N ASN A 155 -3.37 -2.15 -13.16
CA ASN A 155 -3.52 -1.32 -11.95
C ASN A 155 -2.41 -1.55 -10.90
N VAL A 156 -1.15 -1.28 -11.25
CA VAL A 156 0.01 -1.47 -10.37
C VAL A 156 0.78 -0.16 -10.20
N GLY A 157 1.02 0.25 -8.95
CA GLY A 157 1.86 1.40 -8.60
C GLY A 157 3.17 0.94 -7.96
N ALA A 158 4.29 1.11 -8.67
CA ALA A 158 5.64 0.83 -8.18
C ALA A 158 6.49 2.10 -8.29
N PHE A 159 7.11 2.53 -7.19
CA PHE A 159 7.88 3.76 -7.16
C PHE A 159 9.32 3.53 -6.68
N ARG A 160 10.25 4.19 -7.38
CA ARG A 160 11.65 4.38 -7.00
C ARG A 160 11.90 5.89 -6.99
N PRO A 161 12.46 6.46 -5.92
CA PRO A 161 13.04 7.80 -6.00
C PRO A 161 14.26 7.79 -6.92
#